data_AF-A0A352WMW6-F1
#
_entry.id   AF-A0A352WMW6-F1
#
_cell.length_a   1.000
_cell.length_b   1.000
_cell.length_c   1.000
_cell.angle_alpha   90.00
_cell.angle_beta   90.00
_cell.angle_gamma   90.00
#
_symmetry.space_group_name_H-M   'P 1'
#
loop_
_entity.id
_entity.type
_entity.pdbx_description
1 polymer ?
#
loop_
_entity_poly.entity_id
_entity_poly.type
_entity_poly.pdbx_seq_one_letter_code
_entity_poly.pdbx_strand_id
1 'polypeptide(L)' 'MGLKSIFSKEKGKEYRKVFKEQGFKGLVKKYGWKLVLAVFMYYLIRDSILYILIPYLIAKGLFGG' A
#
# COMPACT_ATOMS: atom_id res chain seq x y z
N MET A 1 -17.42 -9.06 -15.08
CA MET A 1 -17.57 -8.94 -13.62
C MET A 1 -16.88 -7.65 -13.19
N GLY A 2 -17.66 -6.60 -12.92
CA GLY A 2 -17.17 -5.21 -12.92
C GLY A 2 -16.27 -4.86 -11.74
N LEU A 3 -15.18 -4.14 -12.02
CA LEU A 3 -14.20 -3.58 -11.08
C LEU A 3 -14.84 -2.85 -9.88
N LYS A 4 -16.08 -2.35 -10.02
CA LYS A 4 -16.88 -1.72 -8.97
C LYS A 4 -17.14 -2.60 -7.74
N SER A 5 -17.15 -3.94 -7.87
CA SER A 5 -17.41 -4.82 -6.71
C SER A 5 -16.23 -4.89 -5.74
N ILE A 6 -15.02 -4.55 -6.20
CA ILE A 6 -13.78 -4.63 -5.42
C ILE A 6 -13.65 -3.41 -4.49
N PHE A 7 -14.19 -2.25 -4.90
CA PHE A 7 -14.09 -0.97 -4.19
C PHE A 7 -15.40 -0.49 -3.55
N SER A 8 -16.39 -1.38 -3.39
CA SER A 8 -17.62 -1.04 -2.65
C SER A 8 -17.30 -0.72 -1.18
N LYS A 9 -17.98 0.28 -0.60
CA LYS A 9 -17.81 0.70 0.82
C LYS A 9 -17.93 -0.46 1.82
N GLU A 10 -18.66 -1.51 1.45
CA GLU A 10 -18.82 -2.73 2.25
C GLU A 10 -17.51 -3.48 2.44
N LYS A 11 -16.68 -3.60 1.40
CA LYS A 11 -15.37 -4.25 1.48
C LYS A 11 -14.48 -3.52 2.47
N GLY A 12 -14.41 -2.19 2.40
CA GLY A 12 -13.62 -1.37 3.33
C GLY A 12 -14.02 -1.58 4.80
N LYS A 13 -15.33 -1.68 5.09
CA LYS A 13 -15.83 -2.01 6.43
C LYS A 13 -15.43 -3.42 6.85
N GLU A 14 -15.51 -4.38 5.94
CA GLU A 14 -15.11 -5.78 6.16
C GLU A 14 -13.62 -5.90 6.51
N TYR A 15 -12.74 -5.21 5.77
CA TYR A 15 -11.31 -5.12 6.06
C TYR A 15 -11.05 -4.57 7.47
N ARG A 16 -11.70 -3.45 7.82
CA ARG A 16 -11.55 -2.81 9.13
C ARG A 16 -12.02 -3.72 10.26
N LYS A 17 -13.10 -4.47 10.05
CA LYS A 17 -13.63 -5.42 11.04
C LYS A 17 -12.67 -6.59 11.27
N VAL A 18 -12.18 -7.22 10.20
CA VAL A 18 -11.19 -8.30 10.28
C VAL A 18 -9.90 -7.82 10.94
N PHE A 19 -9.44 -6.62 10.60
CA PHE A 19 -8.25 -6.04 11.22
C PHE A 19 -8.44 -5.74 12.71
N LYS A 20 -9.64 -5.29 13.11
CA LYS A 20 -9.94 -4.99 14.52
C LYS A 20 -10.10 -6.27 15.37
N GLU A 21 -10.64 -7.35 14.80
CA GLU A 21 -10.86 -8.62 15.52
C GLU A 21 -9.65 -9.55 15.52
N GLN A 22 -8.91 -9.64 14.41
CA GLN A 22 -7.83 -10.63 14.22
C GLN A 22 -6.46 -9.97 13.94
N GLY A 23 -6.39 -8.65 13.95
CA GLY A 23 -5.15 -7.90 13.71
C GLY A 23 -4.56 -8.13 12.32
N PHE A 24 -3.26 -7.86 12.21
CA PHE A 24 -2.51 -8.05 10.97
C PHE A 24 -2.45 -9.54 10.56
N LYS A 25 -2.42 -10.47 11.52
CA LYS A 25 -2.46 -11.91 11.27
C LYS A 25 -3.76 -12.33 10.56
N GLY A 26 -4.90 -11.77 10.93
CA GLY A 26 -6.18 -12.05 10.26
C GLY A 26 -6.23 -11.58 8.82
N LEU A 27 -5.63 -10.42 8.52
CA LEU A 27 -5.51 -9.94 7.15
C LEU A 27 -4.58 -10.84 6.31
N VAL A 28 -3.43 -11.24 6.86
CA VAL A 28 -2.52 -12.18 6.19
C VAL A 28 -3.21 -13.53 5.95
N LYS A 29 -4.02 -14.03 6.90
CA LYS A 29 -4.75 -15.30 6.74
C LYS A 29 -5.87 -15.20 5.70
N LYS A 30 -6.53 -14.04 5.58
CA LYS A 30 -7.64 -13.83 4.67
C LYS A 30 -7.22 -13.46 3.24
N TYR A 31 -6.17 -12.64 3.10
CA TYR A 31 -5.68 -12.15 1.81
C TYR A 31 -4.42 -12.87 1.32
N GLY A 32 -3.72 -13.58 2.21
CA GLY A 32 -2.61 -14.47 1.90
C GLY A 32 -1.47 -13.77 1.17
N TRP A 33 -0.97 -14.47 0.16
CA TRP A 33 0.13 -14.03 -0.69
C TRP A 33 -0.09 -12.67 -1.36
N LYS A 34 -1.36 -12.29 -1.62
CA LYS A 34 -1.68 -10.98 -2.22
C LYS A 34 -1.28 -9.81 -1.31
N LEU A 35 -1.38 -9.99 0.01
CA LEU A 35 -0.98 -8.96 0.97
C LEU A 35 0.54 -8.82 1.04
N VAL A 36 1.26 -9.94 0.96
CA VAL A 36 2.72 -9.95 0.85
C VAL A 36 3.17 -9.24 -0.43
N LEU A 37 2.55 -9.56 -1.57
CA LEU A 37 2.79 -8.89 -2.85
C LEU A 37 2.49 -7.39 -2.78
N ALA A 38 1.41 -6.98 -2.12
CA ALA A 38 1.07 -5.57 -1.94
C ALA A 38 2.10 -4.83 -1.08
N VAL A 39 2.55 -5.43 0.03
CA VAL A 39 3.61 -4.86 0.88
C VAL A 39 4.95 -4.80 0.14
N PHE A 40 5.28 -5.84 -0.61
CA PHE A 40 6.48 -5.91 -1.43
C PHE A 40 6.49 -4.84 -2.53
N MET A 41 5.38 -4.72 -3.29
CA MET A 41 5.20 -3.66 -4.28
C MET A 41 5.25 -2.27 -3.64
N TYR A 42 4.64 -2.08 -2.48
CA TYR A 42 4.72 -0.81 -1.74
C TYR A 42 6.16 -0.44 -1.41
N TYR A 43 6.97 -1.40 -0.92
CA TYR A 43 8.38 -1.17 -0.64
C TYR A 43 9.19 -0.90 -1.91
N LEU A 44 8.96 -1.65 -3.00
CA LEU A 44 9.61 -1.41 -4.29
C LEU A 44 9.32 -0.02 -4.86
N ILE A 45 8.06 0.40 -4.81
CA ILE A 45 7.63 1.70 -5.30
C ILE A 45 8.21 2.79 -4.39
N ARG A 46 8.17 2.63 -3.06
CA ARG A 46 8.77 3.58 -2.13
C ARG A 46 10.25 3.76 -2.42
N ASP A 47 11.00 2.67 -2.54
CA ASP A 47 12.44 2.70 -2.77
C ASP A 47 12.75 3.40 -4.11
N SER A 48 12.09 2.96 -5.19
CA SER A 48 12.21 3.58 -6.52
C SER A 48 11.85 5.06 -6.52
N ILE A 49 10.72 5.44 -5.90
CA ILE A 49 10.31 6.84 -5.79
C ILE A 49 11.34 7.62 -5.01
N LEU A 50 11.88 7.10 -3.90
CA LEU A 50 12.87 7.83 -3.10
C LEU A 50 14.12 8.16 -3.93
N TYR A 51 14.60 7.21 -4.72
CA TYR A 51 15.77 7.39 -5.60
C TYR A 51 15.50 8.27 -6.81
N ILE A 52 14.25 8.44 -7.23
CA ILE A 52 13.90 9.40 -8.29
C ILE A 52 13.65 10.78 -7.69
N LEU A 53 12.93 10.82 -6.58
CA LEU A 53 12.46 12.04 -5.93
C LEU A 53 13.61 12.79 -5.29
N ILE A 54 14.54 12.13 -4.59
CA ILE A 54 15.68 12.80 -3.95
C ILE A 54 16.56 13.54 -4.98
N PRO A 55 17.07 12.90 -6.06
CA PRO A 55 17.85 13.60 -7.08
C PRO A 55 17.05 14.69 -7.79
N TYR A 56 15.76 14.46 -8.04
CA TYR A 56 14.88 15.46 -8.64
C TYR A 56 14.76 16.70 -7.74
N LEU A 57 14.56 16.53 -6.43
CA LEU A 57 14.47 17.63 -5.47
C LEU A 57 15.81 18.37 -5.32
N ILE A 58 16.94 17.65 -5.37
CA ILE A 58 18.30 18.24 -5.39
C ILE A 58 18.50 19.07 -6.66
N ALA A 59 18.17 18.52 -7.83
CA ALA A 59 18.26 19.23 -9.11
C ALA A 59 17.35 20.47 -9.16
N LYS A 60 16.22 20.44 -8.46
CA LYS A 60 15.31 21.58 -8.30
C LYS A 60 15.81 22.63 -7.29
N GLY A 61 16.96 22.42 -6.66
CA GLY A 61 17.57 23.37 -5.72
C GLY A 61 16.89 23.46 -4.36
N LEU A 62 15.96 22.55 -4.03
CA LEU A 62 15.25 22.58 -2.74
C LEU A 62 16.13 22.26 -1.53
N PHE A 63 17.31 21.70 -1.75
CA PHE A 63 18.33 21.42 -0.72
C PHE A 63 19.56 22.33 -0.82
N GLY A 64 19.56 23.30 -1.75
CA GLY A 64 20.68 24.21 -2.01
C GLY A 64 20.38 25.64 -1.58
N GLY A 65 19.89 25.80 -0.35
CA GLY A 65 19.85 27.09 0.36
C GLY A 65 21.06 27.25 1.27
#